data_AF-A0A497PJP9-F1
#
_entry.id   AF-A0A497PJP9-F1
#
_cell.length_a   1.000
_cell.length_b   1.000
_cell.length_c   1.000
_cell.angle_alpha   90.00
_cell.angle_beta   90.00
_cell.angle_gamma   90.00
#
_symmetry.space_group_name_H-M   'P 1'
#
loop_
_entity.id
_entity.type
_entity.pdbx_description
1 polymer ?
#
loop_
_entity_poly.entity_id
_entity_poly.type
_entity_poly.pdbx_seq_one_letter_code
_entity_poly.pdbx_strand_id
1 'polypeptide(L)'
;MKLRRRIVTQIVYLDVKSKDVYIQRPLLQADELIYDSTSDGRPIFIPDSVLSKVRPNKVPLIFGHEKKNVEIGYVDNFNYDSHNKVLLGDIHVYPRWNKWVLQQFAEGNNGLSTEFKSLDKDEKFFIRIINLDLERVAVVPTPAAHVARVF
;
A
#
# COMPACT_ATOMS: atom_id res chain seq x y z
N MET A 1 9.65 19.16 12.01
CA MET A 1 9.18 18.10 11.08
C MET A 1 9.62 16.76 11.66
N LYS A 2 8.79 15.72 11.56
CA LYS A 2 9.07 14.41 12.18
C LYS A 2 9.10 13.35 11.08
N LEU A 3 10.13 12.48 11.11
CA LEU A 3 10.17 11.28 10.28
C LEU A 3 9.30 10.21 10.96
N ARG A 4 8.38 9.59 10.23
CA ARG A 4 7.56 8.49 10.73
C ARG A 4 7.51 7.34 9.73
N ARG A 5 7.22 6.15 10.25
CA ARG A 5 6.87 4.98 9.46
C ARG A 5 5.36 4.82 9.50
N ARG A 6 4.75 4.60 8.34
CA ARG A 6 3.30 4.66 8.12
C ARG A 6 2.82 3.38 7.44
N ILE A 7 1.66 2.88 7.82
CA ILE A 7 1.02 1.72 7.18
C ILE A 7 -0.38 2.13 6.73
N VAL A 8 -0.53 2.35 5.43
CA VAL A 8 -1.80 2.69 4.80
C VAL A 8 -2.37 1.47 4.13
N THR A 9 -3.62 1.11 4.43
CA THR A 9 -4.27 0.02 3.71
C THR A 9 -5.26 0.54 2.70
N GLN A 10 -5.12 0.09 1.46
CA GLN A 10 -6.12 0.27 0.43
C GLN A 10 -6.78 -1.07 0.11
N ILE A 11 -8.10 -1.06 -0.02
CA ILE A 11 -8.82 -2.26 -0.43
C ILE A 11 -8.67 -2.38 -1.94
N VAL A 12 -7.77 -3.27 -2.36
CA VAL A 12 -7.51 -3.56 -3.77
C VAL A 12 -7.69 -5.04 -3.96
N TYR A 13 -8.74 -5.42 -4.70
CA TYR A 13 -9.02 -6.83 -4.94
C TYR A 13 -8.04 -7.39 -5.96
N LEU A 14 -7.12 -8.24 -5.49
CA LEU A 14 -6.35 -9.11 -6.37
C LEU A 14 -7.24 -10.27 -6.84
N ASP A 15 -7.32 -10.44 -8.16
CA ASP A 15 -8.11 -11.50 -8.80
C ASP A 15 -7.51 -12.89 -8.48
N VAL A 16 -8.37 -13.89 -8.33
CA VAL A 16 -8.02 -15.27 -7.95
C VAL A 16 -7.53 -16.09 -9.16
N LYS A 17 -7.44 -15.49 -10.35
CA LYS A 17 -6.85 -16.16 -11.53
C LYS A 17 -5.36 -16.43 -11.28
N SER A 18 -4.87 -17.58 -11.75
CA SER A 18 -3.46 -17.99 -11.67
C SER A 18 -2.57 -17.02 -12.47
N LYS A 19 -2.22 -15.90 -11.85
CA LYS A 19 -1.30 -14.92 -12.41
C LYS A 19 -0.13 -14.77 -11.45
N ASP A 20 1.07 -14.97 -11.98
CA ASP A 20 2.31 -14.66 -11.26
C ASP A 20 2.52 -13.15 -11.15
N VAL A 21 1.83 -12.39 -12.01
CA VAL A 21 1.96 -10.94 -12.13
C VAL A 21 0.58 -10.27 -12.18
N TYR A 22 0.38 -9.30 -11.31
CA TYR A 22 -0.80 -8.42 -11.29
C TYR A 22 -0.37 -7.03 -11.74
N ILE A 23 -0.74 -6.69 -12.98
CA ILE A 23 -0.32 -5.46 -13.64
C ILE A 23 -1.08 -4.24 -13.08
N GLN A 24 -0.33 -3.16 -12.83
CA GLN A 24 -0.80 -1.80 -12.54
C GLN A 24 -1.90 -1.76 -11.48
N ARG A 25 -1.63 -2.37 -10.32
CA ARG A 25 -2.54 -2.34 -9.17
C ARG A 25 -2.39 -1.05 -8.38
N PRO A 26 -3.50 -0.43 -7.96
CA PRO A 26 -3.45 0.75 -7.10
C PRO A 26 -2.77 0.43 -5.78
N LEU A 27 -1.92 1.35 -5.30
CA LEU A 27 -1.16 1.21 -4.05
C LEU A 27 -1.44 2.34 -3.07
N LEU A 28 -1.50 3.58 -3.58
CA LEU A 28 -1.77 4.80 -2.83
C LEU A 28 -2.54 5.79 -3.69
N GLN A 29 -3.38 6.60 -3.06
CA GLN A 29 -4.18 7.65 -3.69
C GLN A 29 -3.85 8.99 -3.04
N ALA A 30 -3.73 10.03 -3.86
CA ALA A 30 -3.45 11.38 -3.39
C ALA A 30 -4.72 12.21 -3.22
N ASP A 31 -4.58 13.33 -2.53
CA ASP A 31 -5.60 14.35 -2.29
C ASP A 31 -6.85 13.86 -1.51
N GLU A 32 -6.70 12.75 -0.79
CA GLU A 32 -7.73 12.20 0.09
C GLU A 32 -7.24 12.12 1.55
N LEU A 33 -8.21 12.16 2.47
CA LEU A 33 -7.95 11.92 3.89
C LEU A 33 -7.98 10.43 4.16
N ILE A 34 -6.80 9.85 4.39
CA ILE A 34 -6.63 8.42 4.60
C ILE A 34 -6.49 8.16 6.09
N TYR A 35 -7.21 7.16 6.60
CA TYR A 35 -7.02 6.69 7.98
C TYR A 35 -6.01 5.56 7.98
N ASP A 36 -4.93 5.75 8.73
CA ASP A 36 -3.87 4.76 8.91
C ASP A 36 -3.90 4.26 10.37
N SER A 37 -3.41 3.05 10.63
CA SER A 37 -3.40 2.46 11.98
C SER A 37 -2.32 3.04 12.90
N THR A 38 -1.50 3.97 12.38
CA THR A 38 -0.30 4.55 13.00
C THR A 38 -0.45 6.04 13.33
N SER A 39 -1.60 6.64 13.05
CA SER A 39 -1.83 8.09 13.11
C SER A 39 -2.64 8.56 14.31
N ASP A 40 -2.83 7.68 15.31
CA ASP A 40 -3.54 7.96 16.57
C ASP A 40 -4.93 8.60 16.35
N GLY A 41 -5.63 8.18 15.28
CA GLY A 41 -6.96 8.68 14.93
C GLY A 41 -7.01 9.97 14.12
N ARG A 42 -5.86 10.59 13.78
CA ARG A 42 -5.81 11.72 12.85
C ARG A 42 -5.64 11.22 11.41
N PRO A 43 -6.46 11.65 10.45
CA PRO A 43 -6.25 11.25 9.06
C PRO A 43 -4.93 11.81 8.53
N ILE A 44 -4.32 11.10 7.59
CA ILE A 44 -3.19 11.57 6.79
C ILE A 44 -3.71 12.15 5.47
N PHE A 45 -2.99 13.13 4.95
CA PHE A 45 -3.23 13.70 3.64
C PHE A 45 -1.94 13.62 2.82
N ILE A 46 -1.99 12.92 1.69
CA ILE A 46 -0.87 12.81 0.76
C ILE A 46 -1.16 13.74 -0.43
N PRO A 47 -0.46 14.88 -0.58
CA PRO A 47 -0.67 15.76 -1.72
C PRO A 47 -0.27 15.09 -3.04
N ASP A 48 -0.99 15.38 -4.13
CA ASP A 48 -0.61 14.97 -5.50
C ASP A 48 0.85 15.33 -5.82
N SER A 49 1.28 16.55 -5.48
CA SER A 49 2.66 17.02 -5.69
C SER A 49 3.74 16.20 -4.95
N VAL A 50 3.34 15.39 -3.98
CA VAL A 50 4.22 14.45 -3.25
C VAL A 50 4.11 13.07 -3.87
N LEU A 51 2.90 12.51 -4.01
CA LEU A 51 2.71 11.16 -4.53
C LEU A 51 3.20 11.00 -5.98
N SER A 52 2.99 12.02 -6.81
CA SER A 52 3.43 12.05 -8.21
C SER A 52 4.95 11.89 -8.39
N LYS A 53 5.75 12.11 -7.35
CA LYS A 53 7.21 11.98 -7.37
C LYS A 53 7.73 10.63 -6.87
N VAL A 54 6.85 9.78 -6.34
CA VAL A 54 7.22 8.48 -5.78
C VAL A 54 7.60 7.53 -6.91
N ARG A 55 8.90 7.22 -7.03
CA ARG A 55 9.47 6.35 -8.08
C ARG A 55 10.50 5.36 -7.50
N PRO A 56 10.11 4.45 -6.60
CA PRO A 56 11.00 3.38 -6.17
C PRO A 56 11.30 2.46 -7.36
N ASN A 57 12.50 1.88 -7.41
CA ASN A 57 12.82 0.89 -8.46
C ASN A 57 12.07 -0.42 -8.23
N LYS A 58 12.01 -0.85 -6.97
CA LYS A 58 11.45 -2.12 -6.53
C LYS A 58 11.23 -2.09 -5.02
N VAL A 59 10.11 -2.62 -4.54
CA VAL A 59 9.86 -2.82 -3.09
C VAL A 59 9.42 -4.27 -2.83
N PRO A 60 9.73 -4.86 -1.67
CA PRO A 60 9.30 -6.21 -1.34
C PRO A 60 7.78 -6.29 -1.17
N LEU A 61 7.22 -7.42 -1.60
CA LEU A 61 5.85 -7.85 -1.31
C LEU A 61 5.89 -8.86 -0.18
N ILE A 62 5.23 -8.56 0.92
CA ILE A 62 5.14 -9.42 2.10
C ILE A 62 3.70 -9.91 2.32
N PHE A 63 3.52 -10.93 3.15
CA PHE A 63 2.20 -11.32 3.64
C PHE A 63 2.02 -10.93 5.11
N GLY A 64 0.91 -10.24 5.41
CA GLY A 64 0.60 -9.71 6.74
C GLY A 64 1.57 -8.61 7.20
N HIS A 65 1.40 -8.17 8.45
CA HIS A 65 2.27 -7.18 9.14
C HIS A 65 3.04 -7.78 10.33
N GLU A 66 3.10 -9.11 10.46
CA GLU A 66 3.66 -9.77 11.65
C GLU A 66 5.20 -9.79 11.70
N LYS A 67 5.75 -9.97 12.92
CA LYS A 67 7.20 -9.95 13.21
C LYS A 67 8.06 -10.90 12.36
N LYS A 68 7.48 -11.97 11.79
CA LYS A 68 8.12 -12.81 10.78
C LYS A 68 7.56 -12.45 9.41
N ASN A 69 7.91 -11.28 8.89
CA ASN A 69 7.51 -10.86 7.54
C ASN A 69 7.96 -11.93 6.53
N VAL A 70 7.00 -12.61 5.91
CA VAL A 70 7.30 -13.57 4.83
C VAL A 70 7.29 -12.77 3.53
N GLU A 71 8.47 -12.60 2.92
CA GLU A 71 8.56 -12.04 1.57
C GLU A 71 8.06 -13.08 0.56
N ILE A 72 6.95 -12.72 -0.08
CA ILE A 72 6.25 -13.56 -1.05
C ILE A 72 6.51 -13.12 -2.50
N GLY A 73 7.15 -11.96 -2.69
CA GLY A 73 7.36 -11.40 -4.00
C GLY A 73 7.91 -9.97 -3.96
N TYR A 74 7.58 -9.19 -4.96
CA TYR A 74 7.96 -7.78 -5.06
C TYR A 74 6.95 -6.97 -5.86
N VAL A 75 7.07 -5.65 -5.77
CA VAL A 75 6.36 -4.69 -6.60
C VAL A 75 7.36 -3.82 -7.35
N ASP A 76 7.17 -3.67 -8.65
CA ASP A 76 7.98 -2.81 -9.52
C ASP A 76 7.10 -2.08 -10.55
N ASN A 77 7.73 -1.54 -11.61
CA ASN A 77 7.06 -0.84 -12.71
C ASN A 77 6.06 0.23 -12.24
N PHE A 78 6.52 1.09 -11.32
CA PHE A 78 5.69 2.10 -10.70
C PHE A 78 5.31 3.20 -11.69
N ASN A 79 4.00 3.45 -11.77
CA ASN A 79 3.45 4.49 -12.63
C ASN A 79 2.49 5.36 -11.82
N TYR A 80 2.49 6.67 -12.12
CA TYR A 80 1.55 7.59 -11.51
C TYR A 80 0.47 7.96 -12.53
N ASP A 81 -0.76 7.58 -12.24
CA ASP A 81 -1.92 8.03 -12.99
C ASP A 81 -2.33 9.42 -12.50
N SER A 82 -1.96 10.46 -13.26
CA SER A 82 -2.27 11.84 -12.92
C SER A 82 -3.75 12.19 -13.03
N HIS A 83 -4.54 11.43 -13.78
CA HIS A 83 -5.97 11.68 -13.93
C HIS A 83 -6.72 11.23 -12.67
N ASN A 84 -6.44 10.00 -12.22
CA ASN A 84 -7.06 9.43 -11.02
C ASN A 84 -6.29 9.76 -9.73
N LYS A 85 -5.09 10.35 -9.86
CA LYS A 85 -4.17 10.70 -8.78
C LYS A 85 -3.71 9.50 -7.95
N VAL A 86 -3.46 8.39 -8.62
CA VAL A 86 -3.14 7.09 -8.00
C VAL A 86 -1.73 6.64 -8.38
N LEU A 87 -0.99 6.12 -7.39
CA LEU A 87 0.24 5.36 -7.62
C LEU A 87 -0.11 3.90 -7.90
N LEU A 88 0.30 3.42 -9.07
CA LEU A 88 0.14 2.06 -9.55
C LEU A 88 1.48 1.31 -9.48
N GLY A 89 1.43 -0.01 -9.36
CA GLY A 89 2.61 -0.87 -9.51
C GLY A 89 2.26 -2.29 -9.95
N ASP A 90 3.22 -2.97 -10.56
CA ASP A 90 3.09 -4.36 -10.96
C ASP A 90 3.50 -5.26 -9.80
N ILE A 91 2.61 -6.17 -9.39
CA ILE A 91 2.84 -7.06 -8.25
C ILE A 91 3.26 -8.43 -8.77
N HIS A 92 4.46 -8.85 -8.40
CA HIS A 92 5.03 -10.13 -8.76
C HIS A 92 5.05 -11.05 -7.55
N VAL A 93 4.43 -12.23 -7.66
CA VAL A 93 4.51 -13.29 -6.66
C VAL A 93 5.60 -14.27 -7.08
N TYR A 94 6.48 -14.65 -6.17
CA TYR A 94 7.50 -15.67 -6.50
C TYR A 94 6.83 -17.02 -6.77
N PRO A 95 7.29 -17.80 -7.77
CA PRO A 95 6.65 -19.06 -8.15
C PRO A 95 6.41 -20.04 -7.00
N ARG A 96 7.33 -20.11 -6.03
CA ARG A 96 7.22 -20.97 -4.84
C ARG A 96 6.03 -20.64 -3.93
N TRP A 97 5.52 -19.41 -4.00
CA TRP A 97 4.43 -18.91 -3.17
C TRP A 97 3.07 -18.88 -3.88
N ASN A 98 3.03 -19.03 -5.21
CA ASN A 98 1.81 -18.90 -6.01
C ASN A 98 0.61 -19.69 -5.47
N LYS A 99 0.79 -21.00 -5.25
CA LYS A 99 -0.31 -21.86 -4.76
C LYS A 99 -0.83 -21.39 -3.40
N TRP A 100 0.09 -20.97 -2.53
CA TRP A 100 -0.25 -20.51 -1.20
C TRP A 100 -0.95 -19.13 -1.24
N VAL A 101 -0.44 -18.19 -2.03
CA VAL A 101 -1.07 -16.86 -2.21
C VAL A 101 -2.47 -16.99 -2.81
N LEU A 102 -2.67 -17.85 -3.80
CA LEU A 102 -4.01 -18.11 -4.37
C LEU A 102 -4.98 -18.68 -3.34
N GLN A 103 -4.50 -19.58 -2.46
CA GLN A 103 -5.30 -20.07 -1.35
C GLN A 103 -5.67 -18.93 -0.38
N GLN A 104 -4.71 -18.07 -0.04
CA GLN A 104 -4.96 -16.91 0.80
C GLN A 104 -5.98 -15.94 0.18
N PHE A 105 -5.94 -15.74 -1.14
CA PHE A 105 -6.94 -14.93 -1.84
C PHE A 105 -8.34 -15.55 -1.78
N ALA A 106 -8.43 -16.87 -1.92
CA ALA A 106 -9.70 -17.60 -1.76
C ALA A 106 -10.26 -17.52 -0.32
N GLU A 107 -9.38 -17.37 0.67
CA GLU A 107 -9.73 -17.16 2.09
C GLU A 107 -10.06 -15.69 2.43
N GLY A 108 -10.03 -14.78 1.45
CA GLY A 108 -10.35 -13.35 1.63
C GLY A 108 -9.15 -12.47 2.01
N ASN A 109 -7.93 -13.00 1.97
CA ASN A 109 -6.69 -12.28 2.24
C ASN A 109 -6.12 -11.67 0.96
N ASN A 110 -6.90 -10.82 0.29
CA ASN A 110 -6.59 -10.27 -1.02
C ASN A 110 -6.47 -8.74 -1.06
N GLY A 111 -6.40 -8.06 0.09
CA GLY A 111 -6.20 -6.61 0.18
C GLY A 111 -4.73 -6.22 0.12
N LEU A 112 -4.45 -4.94 -0.14
CA LEU A 112 -3.10 -4.40 -0.23
C LEU A 112 -2.85 -3.31 0.81
N SER A 113 -1.80 -3.49 1.60
CA SER A 113 -1.35 -2.52 2.58
C SER A 113 0.03 -2.00 2.21
N THR A 114 0.14 -0.69 2.07
CA THR A 114 1.34 0.00 1.66
C THR A 114 2.02 0.62 2.86
N GLU A 115 3.31 0.32 3.04
CA GLU A 115 4.13 0.89 4.09
C GLU A 115 5.20 1.81 3.52
N PHE A 116 5.34 2.98 4.15
CA PHE A 116 6.27 4.01 3.71
C PHE A 116 6.85 4.80 4.89
N LYS A 117 8.03 5.38 4.65
CA LYS A 117 8.57 6.44 5.49
C LYS A 117 8.02 7.78 5.01
N SER A 118 7.67 8.65 5.95
CA SER A 118 7.14 9.97 5.65
C SER A 118 7.82 11.07 6.45
N LEU A 119 7.92 12.23 5.82
CA LEU A 119 8.21 13.49 6.50
C LEU A 119 6.90 14.24 6.73
N ASP A 120 6.57 14.47 7.99
CA ASP A 120 5.25 14.96 8.38
C ASP A 120 5.23 16.45 8.73
N LYS A 121 4.13 17.09 8.36
CA LYS A 121 3.70 18.39 8.88
C LYS A 121 2.36 18.25 9.58
N ASP A 122 2.34 18.57 10.86
CA ASP A 122 1.11 18.58 11.66
C ASP A 122 0.22 19.76 11.24
N GLU A 123 -0.96 19.47 10.71
CA GLU A 123 -2.03 20.46 10.48
C GLU A 123 -3.10 20.33 11.56
N LYS A 124 -3.96 21.34 11.74
CA LYS A 124 -4.97 21.34 12.82
C LYS A 124 -5.86 20.09 12.86
N PHE A 125 -6.21 19.54 11.70
CA PHE A 125 -7.20 18.44 11.58
C PHE A 125 -6.65 17.14 10.99
N PHE A 126 -5.47 17.18 10.36
CA PHE A 126 -4.87 16.04 9.69
C PHE A 126 -3.35 16.15 9.72
N ILE A 127 -2.66 15.10 9.29
CA ILE A 127 -1.21 15.11 9.11
C ILE A 127 -0.91 15.21 7.62
N ARG A 128 -0.27 16.30 7.18
CA ARG A 128 0.12 16.49 5.79
C ARG A 128 1.47 15.80 5.56
N ILE A 129 1.52 14.90 4.59
CA ILE A 129 2.76 14.28 4.13
C ILE A 129 3.50 15.27 3.23
N ILE A 130 4.76 15.54 3.53
CA ILE A 130 5.63 16.46 2.77
C ILE A 130 6.59 15.69 1.87
N ASN A 131 7.03 14.52 2.31
CA ASN A 131 7.81 13.58 1.53
C ASN A 131 7.40 12.15 1.88
N LEU A 132 7.52 11.23 0.92
CA LEU A 132 7.15 9.83 1.05
C LEU A 132 8.17 8.95 0.35
N ASP A 133 8.71 7.97 1.07
CA ASP A 133 9.56 6.91 0.53
C ASP A 133 8.89 5.55 0.76
N LEU A 134 8.47 4.90 -0.33
CA LEU A 134 7.80 3.60 -0.29
C LEU A 134 8.76 2.51 0.18
N GLU A 135 8.38 1.73 1.20
CA GLU A 135 9.25 0.69 1.75
C GLU A 135 8.84 -0.71 1.37
N ARG A 136 7.53 -1.02 1.40
CA ARG A 136 7.00 -2.36 1.12
C ARG A 136 5.50 -2.33 0.88
N VAL A 137 5.02 -3.41 0.26
CA VAL A 137 3.60 -3.70 0.10
C VAL A 137 3.31 -5.02 0.78
N ALA A 138 2.18 -5.12 1.47
CA ALA A 138 1.74 -6.31 2.17
C ALA A 138 0.39 -6.78 1.63
N VAL A 139 0.26 -8.08 1.42
CA VAL A 139 -1.04 -8.74 1.25
C VAL A 139 -1.66 -8.90 2.63
N VAL A 140 -2.89 -8.44 2.80
CA VAL A 140 -3.60 -8.44 4.09
C VAL A 140 -5.05 -8.94 3.96
N PRO A 141 -5.68 -9.37 5.06
CA PRO A 141 -7.12 -9.65 5.11
C PRO A 141 -7.95 -8.47 4.60
N THR A 142 -9.03 -8.74 3.88
CA THR A 142 -10.04 -7.72 3.53
C THR A 142 -11.26 -7.88 4.44
N PRO A 143 -11.64 -6.86 5.25
CA PRO A 143 -10.99 -5.56 5.40
C PRO A 143 -9.76 -5.63 6.32
N ALA A 144 -8.74 -4.82 6.03
CA ALA A 144 -7.48 -4.84 6.80
C ALA A 144 -7.63 -4.33 8.24
N ALA A 145 -8.67 -3.56 8.49
CA ALA A 145 -9.25 -3.26 9.79
C ALA A 145 -10.68 -2.70 9.56
N HIS A 146 -11.58 -2.83 10.54
CA HIS A 146 -12.93 -2.23 10.46
C HIS A 146 -12.93 -0.71 10.16
N VAL A 147 -11.81 -0.03 10.47
CA VAL A 147 -11.60 1.42 10.30
C VAL A 147 -10.85 1.80 9.01
N ALA A 148 -10.26 0.86 8.28
CA ALA A 148 -9.44 1.14 7.08
C ALA A 148 -10.25 1.03 5.77
N ARG A 149 -11.55 1.38 5.81
CA ARG A 149 -12.36 1.52 4.59
C ARG A 149 -12.06 2.89 3.98
N VAL A 150 -11.28 2.91 2.92
CA VAL A 150 -11.35 4.01 1.94
C VAL A 150 -12.72 3.84 1.27
N PHE A 151 -13.61 4.82 1.45
CA PHE A 151 -14.93 4.87 0.81
C PHE A 151 -14.82 5.57 -0.53
#